data_AF-A0A1E5QXJ4-F1
#
_entry.id   AF-A0A1E5QXJ4-F1
#
_cell.length_a   1.000
_cell.length_b   1.000
_cell.length_c   1.000
_cell.angle_alpha   90.00
_cell.angle_beta   90.00
_cell.angle_gamma   90.00
#
_symmetry.space_group_name_H-M   'P 1'
#
loop_
_entity.id
_entity.type
_entity.pdbx_description
1 polymer ?
#
loop_
_entity_poly.entity_id
_entity_poly.type
_entity_poly.pdbx_seq_one_letter_code
_entity_poly.pdbx_strand_id
1 'polypeptide(L)' 'MWLVKDLQTGDLMCYATLQNPEGNEIYKGASFEICADSQIYINQTVRLTYEVVNINDCESIEPCGKTRQEEIITGMEIIP' A
#
# COMPACT_ATOMS: atom_id res chain seq x y z
N MET A 1 -8.58 -0.26 12.17
CA MET A 1 -8.75 -1.61 11.62
C MET A 1 -9.34 -1.42 10.24
N TRP A 2 -8.81 -2.11 9.24
CA TRP A 2 -9.17 -1.91 7.83
C TRP A 2 -9.44 -3.25 7.17
N LEU A 3 -10.53 -3.36 6.43
CA LEU A 3 -10.81 -4.50 5.57
C LEU A 3 -10.06 -4.31 4.26
N VAL A 4 -9.25 -5.27 3.85
CA VAL A 4 -8.55 -5.23 2.56
C VAL A 4 -9.51 -5.66 1.46
N LYS A 5 -9.85 -4.73 0.57
CA LYS A 5 -10.77 -4.95 -0.55
C LYS A 5 -10.02 -5.39 -1.80
N ASP A 6 -8.88 -4.77 -2.05
CA ASP A 6 -8.08 -5.03 -3.25
C ASP A 6 -6.61 -4.66 -3.02
N LEU A 7 -5.72 -5.35 -3.75
CA LEU A 7 -4.28 -5.13 -3.77
C LEU A 7 -3.78 -5.26 -5.21
N GLN A 8 -3.27 -4.17 -5.77
CA GLN A 8 -2.80 -4.11 -7.15
C GLN A 8 -1.32 -3.73 -7.20
N THR A 9 -0.53 -4.52 -7.91
CA THR A 9 0.87 -4.17 -8.19
C THR A 9 0.87 -3.13 -9.30
N GLY A 10 1.31 -1.90 -8.99
CA GLY A 10 1.53 -0.87 -9.99
C GLY A 10 3.01 -0.65 -10.27
N ASP A 11 3.31 0.29 -11.16
CA ASP A 11 4.67 0.54 -11.65
C ASP A 11 5.60 1.05 -10.53
N LEU A 12 5.10 1.93 -9.65
CA LEU A 12 5.92 2.55 -8.60
C LEU A 12 5.85 1.86 -7.24
N MET A 13 4.73 1.20 -6.94
CA MET A 13 4.46 0.57 -5.66
C MET A 13 3.23 -0.35 -5.73
N CYS A 14 2.96 -1.07 -4.65
CA CYS A 14 1.68 -1.73 -4.45
C CYS A 14 0.61 -0.69 -4.09
N TYR A 15 -0.63 -0.92 -4.51
CA TYR A 15 -1.75 -0.06 -4.19
C TYR A 15 -2.84 -0.86 -3.49
N ALA A 16 -3.27 -0.38 -2.33
CA ALA A 16 -4.26 -1.01 -1.50
C ALA A 16 -5.57 -0.22 -1.47
N THR A 17 -6.67 -0.92 -1.72
CA THR A 17 -8.03 -0.43 -1.45
C THR A 17 -8.48 -1.00 -0.12
N LEU A 18 -8.80 -0.11 0.82
CA LEU A 18 -9.12 -0.46 2.20
C LEU A 18 -10.45 0.13 2.60
N GLN A 19 -11.25 -0.61 3.36
CA GLN A 19 -12.53 -0.13 3.89
C GLN A 19 -12.49 -0.06 5.42
N ASN A 20 -12.93 1.05 5.99
CA ASN A 20 -13.07 1.18 7.45
C ASN A 20 -14.43 0.62 7.94
N PRO A 21 -14.63 0.46 9.26
CA PRO A 21 -15.89 -0.06 9.81
C PRO A 21 -17.12 0.81 9.52
N GLU A 22 -16.94 2.08 9.18
CA GLU A 22 -18.02 3.00 8.80
C GLU A 22 -18.42 2.84 7.32
N GLY A 23 -17.70 2.00 6.57
CA GLY A 23 -17.92 1.73 5.14
C GLY A 23 -17.14 2.63 4.19
N ASN A 24 -16.34 3.57 4.71
CA ASN A 24 -15.54 4.48 3.89
C ASN A 24 -14.33 3.76 3.29
N GLU A 25 -14.16 3.91 1.98
CA GLU A 25 -13.02 3.34 1.25
C GLU A 25 -11.90 4.37 1.08
N ILE A 26 -10.67 3.92 1.26
CA ILE A 26 -9.46 4.69 0.98
C ILE A 26 -8.56 3.92 0.03
N TYR A 27 -7.81 4.69 -0.75
CA TYR A 27 -6.75 4.19 -1.61
C TYR A 27 -5.39 4.65 -1.07
N LYS A 28 -4.48 3.71 -0.85
CA LYS A 28 -3.15 3.99 -0.29
C LYS A 28 -2.05 3.20 -0.97
N GLY A 29 -0.90 3.84 -1.11
CA GLY A 29 0.34 3.15 -1.49
C GLY A 29 0.78 2.18 -0.40
N ALA A 30 1.37 1.07 -0.82
CA ALA A 30 1.91 0.00 0.00
C ALA A 30 3.22 -0.53 -0.59
N SER A 31 4.03 -1.20 0.23
CA SER A 31 5.24 -1.85 -0.26
C SER A 31 4.90 -3.01 -1.21
N PHE A 32 5.81 -3.34 -2.11
CA PHE A 32 5.64 -4.47 -3.03
C PHE A 32 5.48 -5.81 -2.31
N GLU A 33 6.05 -5.96 -1.10
CA GLU A 33 5.90 -7.18 -0.31
C GLU A 33 4.43 -7.45 0.04
N ILE A 34 3.64 -6.42 0.33
CA ILE A 34 2.20 -6.56 0.60
C ILE A 34 1.46 -7.17 -0.60
N CYS A 35 1.80 -6.73 -1.82
CA CYS A 35 1.18 -7.24 -3.03
C CYS A 35 1.62 -8.69 -3.35
N ALA A 36 2.86 -9.05 -3.03
CA ALA A 36 3.37 -10.41 -3.21
C ALA A 36 2.54 -11.44 -2.42
N ASP A 37 2.04 -11.03 -1.25
CA ASP A 37 1.20 -11.85 -0.36
C ASP A 37 -0.30 -11.50 -0.45
N SER A 38 -0.74 -10.88 -1.55
CA SER A 38 -2.10 -10.35 -1.70
C SER A 38 -3.22 -11.36 -1.39
N GLN A 39 -3.04 -12.63 -1.76
CA GLN A 39 -4.01 -13.70 -1.51
C GLN A 39 -4.27 -13.96 -0.02
N ILE A 40 -3.31 -13.65 0.84
CA ILE A 40 -3.42 -13.83 2.30
C ILE A 40 -4.24 -12.70 2.91
N TYR A 41 -4.13 -11.49 2.36
CA TYR A 41 -4.69 -10.28 2.93
C TYR A 41 -6.07 -9.91 2.41
N ILE A 42 -6.42 -10.24 1.16
CA ILE A 42 -7.73 -9.89 0.58
C ILE A 42 -8.87 -10.48 1.44
N ASN A 43 -9.88 -9.65 1.72
CA ASN A 43 -11.00 -9.93 2.61
C ASN A 43 -10.66 -10.14 4.09
N GLN A 44 -9.42 -9.85 4.52
CA GLN A 44 -9.04 -9.87 5.92
C GLN A 44 -9.13 -8.47 6.55
N THR A 45 -9.44 -8.44 7.84
CA THR A 45 -9.29 -7.23 8.64
C THR A 45 -7.86 -7.16 9.14
N VAL A 46 -7.18 -6.05 8.85
CA VAL A 46 -5.76 -5.86 9.17
C VAL A 46 -5.51 -4.63 10.04
N ARG A 47 -4.42 -4.69 10.80
CA ARG A 47 -3.72 -3.55 11.35
C ARG A 47 -2.62 -3.15 10.37
N LEU A 48 -2.57 -1.87 10.05
CA LEU A 48 -1.62 -1.31 9.10
C LEU A 48 -0.46 -0.66 9.86
N THR A 49 0.75 -0.91 9.39
CA THR A 49 1.95 -0.17 9.77
C THR A 49 2.34 0.75 8.61
N TYR A 50 2.73 1.98 8.94
CA TYR A 50 3.08 3.01 7.96
C TYR A 50 4.51 3.48 8.15
N GLU A 51 5.17 3.79 7.05
CA GLU A 51 6.46 4.45 7.05
C GLU A 51 6.52 5.53 5.97
N VAL A 52 7.27 6.59 6.25
CA VAL A 52 7.57 7.63 5.27
C VAL A 52 8.77 7.16 4.45
N VAL A 53 8.53 6.89 3.18
CA VAL A 53 9.57 6.41 2.26
C VAL A 53 9.82 7.43 1.15
N ASN A 54 11.04 7.37 0.61
CA ASN A 54 11.45 8.15 -0.54
C ASN A 54 11.00 7.41 -1.82
N ILE A 55 9.99 7.94 -2.50
CA ILE A 55 9.49 7.39 -3.77
C ILE A 55 10.05 8.22 -4.91
N ASN A 56 10.67 7.54 -5.88
CA ASN A 56 11.17 8.16 -7.09
C ASN A 56 10.01 8.33 -8.08
N ASP A 57 9.87 9.52 -8.67
CA ASP A 57 8.77 9.83 -9.59
C ASP A 57 8.85 9.13 -10.97
N CYS A 58 9.87 8.30 -11.27
CA CYS A 58 9.98 7.60 -12.56
C CYS A 58 10.90 6.36 -12.53
N GLU A 59 10.65 5.41 -13.44
CA GLU A 59 11.42 4.16 -13.63
C GLU A 59 12.69 4.31 -14.50
N SER A 60 12.89 5.46 -15.15
CA SER A 60 13.94 5.70 -16.14
C SER A 60 15.19 6.38 -15.56
N ILE A 61 16.29 6.38 -16.32
CA ILE A 61 17.55 7.09 -16.03
C ILE A 61 17.52 8.43 -16.81
N GLU A 62 17.36 9.56 -16.09
CA GLU A 62 17.53 10.97 -16.50
C GLU A 62 16.31 11.79 -17.05
N PRO A 63 16.11 13.06 -16.59
CA PRO A 63 16.43 13.61 -15.29
C PRO A 63 15.23 13.37 -14.36
N CYS A 64 15.14 12.17 -13.80
CA CYS A 64 14.29 11.84 -12.67
C CYS A 64 14.91 12.49 -11.41
N GLY A 65 14.46 13.70 -11.10
CA GLY A 65 15.11 14.57 -10.11
C GLY A 65 14.24 14.94 -8.92
N LYS A 66 13.10 14.27 -8.70
CA LYS A 66 12.23 14.53 -7.55
C LYS A 66 11.92 13.22 -6.85
N THR A 67 12.56 13.06 -5.71
CA THR A 67 12.16 12.10 -4.69
C THR A 67 11.06 12.79 -3.88
N ARG A 68 9.90 12.15 -3.78
CA ARG A 68 8.85 12.62 -2.85
C ARG A 68 8.82 11.71 -1.64
N GLN A 69 8.65 12.32 -0.48
CA GLN A 69 8.35 11.57 0.72
C GLN A 69 6.86 11.25 0.72
N GLU A 70 6.55 9.96 0.77
CA GLU A 70 5.18 9.48 0.82
C GLU A 70 5.05 8.49 1.98
N GLU A 71 3.99 8.65 2.77
CA GLU A 71 3.62 7.68 3.80
C GLU A 71 2.88 6.52 3.14
N ILE A 72 3.51 5.35 3.13
CA ILE A 72 2.95 4.12 2.56
C ILE A 72 2.80 3.03 3.61
N ILE A 73 2.00 2.03 3.30
CA ILE A 73 1.82 0.84 4.13
C ILE A 73 3.03 -0.08 3.94
N THR A 74 3.77 -0.35 5.00
CA THR A 74 4.91 -1.29 4.98
C THR A 74 4.63 -2.60 5.69
N GLY A 75 3.50 -2.69 6.42
CA GLY A 75 3.12 -3.90 7.13
C GLY A 75 1.61 -4.08 7.22
N MET A 76 1.17 -5.34 7.09
CA MET A 76 -0.19 -5.78 7.35
C MET A 76 -0.18 -6.96 8.32
N GLU A 77 -0.82 -6.77 9.47
CA GLU A 77 -1.05 -7.81 10.47
C GLU A 77 -2.54 -8.15 10.50
N ILE A 78 -2.90 -9.41 10.24
CA ILE A 78 -4.29 -9.88 10.30
C ILE A 78 -4.77 -9.84 11.76
N ILE A 79 -5.92 -9.19 11.96
CA ILE A 79 -6.60 -9.18 13.25
C ILE A 79 -7.75 -10.20 13.19
N PRO A 80 -7.76 -11.20 14.08
CA PRO A 80 -8.82 -12.19 14.17
C PRO A 80 -10.14 -11.61 14.71
#